data_AF-N6ZKB2-F1
#
_entry.id   AF-N6ZKB2-F1
#
_cell.length_a   1.000
_cell.length_b   1.000
_cell.length_c   1.000
_cell.angle_alpha   90.00
_cell.angle_beta   90.00
_cell.angle_gamma   90.00
#
_symmetry.space_group_name_H-M   'P 1'
#
loop_
_entity.id
_entity.type
_entity.pdbx_description
1 polymer ?
#
loop_
_entity_poly.entity_id
_entity_poly.type
_entity_poly.pdbx_seq_one_letter_code
_entity_poly.pdbx_strand_id
1 'polypeptide(L)'
;MSNKHRHTLEAIFRDPPAGNLHWREVESLLNHLGAEVESGHGARFRVVLNRREFYLHHPHHGSDFGKQAVKDLREFLASAGVSPSSYEDSTG
;
A
#
# COMPACT_ATOMS: atom_id res chain seq x y z
N MET A 1 6.89 7.75 -14.22
CA MET A 1 6.51 6.38 -13.84
C MET A 1 7.74 5.55 -13.50
N SER A 2 7.88 5.08 -12.24
CA SER A 2 8.92 4.09 -11.90
C SER A 2 8.34 2.69 -12.02
N ASN A 3 9.03 1.79 -12.74
CA ASN A 3 8.68 0.37 -12.83
C ASN A 3 8.48 -0.29 -11.45
N LYS A 4 9.13 0.23 -10.41
CA LYS A 4 8.98 -0.22 -9.03
C LYS A 4 7.55 -0.05 -8.49
N HIS A 5 6.94 1.12 -8.66
CA HIS A 5 5.58 1.37 -8.14
C HIS A 5 4.54 0.46 -8.79
N ARG A 6 4.64 0.27 -10.10
CA ARG A 6 3.79 -0.69 -10.83
C ARG A 6 3.99 -2.11 -10.30
N HIS A 7 5.23 -2.54 -10.11
CA HIS A 7 5.52 -3.87 -9.59
C HIS A 7 4.99 -4.07 -8.16
N THR A 8 5.11 -3.06 -7.29
CA THR A 8 4.55 -3.07 -5.94
C THR A 8 3.02 -3.17 -5.99
N LEU A 9 2.37 -2.39 -6.85
CA LEU A 9 0.92 -2.42 -7.01
C LEU A 9 0.45 -3.80 -7.54
N GLU A 10 1.11 -4.34 -8.56
CA GLU A 10 0.85 -5.69 -9.07
C GLU A 10 1.03 -6.75 -7.96
N ALA A 11 2.09 -6.65 -7.16
CA ALA A 11 2.35 -7.57 -6.05
C ALA A 11 1.29 -7.49 -4.93
N ILE A 12 0.78 -6.29 -4.65
CA ILE A 12 -0.32 -6.09 -3.69
C ILE A 12 -1.60 -6.74 -4.19
N PHE A 13 -1.92 -6.61 -5.48
CA PHE A 13 -3.14 -7.14 -6.09
C PHE A 13 -3.05 -8.61 -6.51
N ARG A 14 -1.85 -9.20 -6.53
CA ARG A 14 -1.60 -10.60 -6.91
C ARG A 14 -2.27 -11.59 -5.97
N ASP A 15 -2.90 -12.63 -6.50
CA ASP A 15 -3.36 -13.78 -5.71
C ASP A 15 -2.54 -15.04 -6.05
N PRO A 16 -1.86 -15.68 -5.08
CA PRO A 16 -1.80 -15.36 -3.64
C PRO A 16 -1.00 -14.08 -3.32
N PRO A 17 -1.29 -13.39 -2.19
CA PRO A 17 -0.61 -12.16 -1.80
C PRO A 17 0.89 -12.37 -1.59
N ALA A 18 1.69 -11.41 -2.09
CA ALA A 18 3.13 -11.39 -1.91
C ALA A 18 3.49 -11.35 -0.41
N GLY A 19 4.40 -12.23 0.03
CA GLY A 19 4.86 -12.28 1.43
C GLY A 19 6.18 -11.55 1.67
N ASN A 20 6.68 -10.82 0.68
CA ASN A 20 8.01 -10.20 0.64
C ASN A 20 7.97 -8.71 0.28
N LEU A 21 6.83 -8.06 0.53
CA LEU A 21 6.69 -6.61 0.32
C LEU A 21 7.34 -5.85 1.47
N HIS A 22 8.22 -4.91 1.17
CA HIS A 22 8.84 -4.08 2.20
C HIS A 22 8.01 -2.83 2.48
N TRP A 23 7.94 -2.39 3.75
CA TRP A 23 7.27 -1.14 4.13
C TRP A 23 7.69 0.04 3.25
N ARG A 24 8.99 0.20 2.99
CA ARG A 24 9.53 1.29 2.15
C ARG A 24 8.94 1.32 0.74
N GLU A 25 8.65 0.17 0.15
CA GLU A 25 8.04 0.11 -1.18
C GLU A 25 6.57 0.51 -1.14
N VAL A 26 5.85 0.04 -0.11
CA VAL A 26 4.45 0.41 0.13
C VAL A 26 4.32 1.91 0.43
N GLU A 27 5.13 2.44 1.33
CA GLU A 27 5.16 3.86 1.68
C GLU A 27 5.50 4.73 0.46
N SER A 28 6.46 4.32 -0.37
CA SER A 28 6.79 5.03 -1.60
C SER A 28 5.62 5.03 -2.59
N LEU A 29 4.92 3.90 -2.75
CA LEU A 29 3.72 3.81 -3.59
C LEU A 29 2.59 4.70 -3.05
N LEU A 30 2.32 4.65 -1.74
CA LEU A 30 1.29 5.45 -1.09
C LEU A 30 1.54 6.95 -1.26
N ASN A 31 2.77 7.41 -0.99
CA ASN A 31 3.16 8.81 -1.22
C ASN A 31 3.00 9.20 -2.68
N HIS A 32 3.35 8.31 -3.62
CA HIS A 32 3.18 8.57 -5.05
C HIS A 32 1.70 8.68 -5.45
N LEU A 33 0.82 7.89 -4.83
CA LEU A 33 -0.63 7.98 -5.01
C LEU A 33 -1.25 9.23 -4.36
N GLY A 34 -0.44 10.05 -3.67
CA GLY A 34 -0.93 11.22 -2.92
C GLY A 34 -1.56 10.86 -1.57
N ALA A 35 -1.23 9.70 -1.01
CA ALA A 35 -1.66 9.35 0.33
C ALA A 35 -0.86 10.12 1.38
N GLU A 36 -1.54 10.55 2.44
CA GLU A 36 -0.92 11.11 3.63
C GLU A 36 -0.61 9.98 4.61
N VAL A 37 0.66 9.82 4.98
CA VAL A 37 1.10 8.78 5.93
C VAL A 37 1.60 9.46 7.20
N GLU A 38 0.89 9.22 8.31
CA GLU A 38 1.22 9.76 9.63
C GLU A 38 1.62 8.63 10.59
N SER A 39 2.75 8.76 11.28
CA SER A 39 3.11 7.84 12.35
C SER A 39 2.29 8.14 13.61
N GLY A 40 1.47 7.17 14.04
CA GLY A 40 0.67 7.25 15.25
C GLY A 40 1.39 6.71 16.48
N HIS A 41 0.75 6.85 17.65
CA HIS A 41 1.22 6.23 18.88
C HIS A 41 1.10 4.69 18.82
N GLY A 42 2.16 4.00 19.25
CA GLY A 42 2.15 2.54 19.42
C GLY A 42 2.41 1.72 18.15
N ALA A 43 3.39 2.13 17.34
CA ALA A 43 3.84 1.39 16.15
C ALA A 43 2.70 1.17 15.13
N ARG A 44 1.87 2.21 14.92
CA ARG A 44 0.81 2.24 13.91
C ARG A 44 1.04 3.41 12.98
N PHE A 45 0.71 3.24 11.70
CA PHE A 45 0.71 4.29 10.71
C PHE A 45 -0.70 4.54 10.24
N ARG A 46 -1.13 5.79 10.28
CA ARG A 46 -2.38 6.24 9.70
C ARG A 46 -2.11 6.63 8.25
N VAL A 47 -2.86 6.07 7.33
CA VAL A 47 -2.77 6.34 5.90
C VAL A 47 -4.10 6.91 5.45
N VAL A 48 -4.08 8.09 4.82
CA VAL A 48 -5.27 8.73 4.26
C VAL A 48 -5.10 8.88 2.76
N LEU A 49 -5.98 8.27 1.96
CA LEU A 49 -5.97 8.35 0.50
C LEU A 49 -7.39 8.50 -0.03
N ASN A 50 -7.63 9.47 -0.92
CA ASN A 50 -8.95 9.73 -1.50
C ASN A 50 -10.08 9.82 -0.44
N ARG A 51 -9.80 10.51 0.68
CA ARG A 51 -10.68 10.64 1.86
C ARG A 51 -11.01 9.32 2.58
N ARG A 52 -10.28 8.25 2.30
CA ARG A 52 -10.35 6.99 3.04
C ARG A 52 -9.18 6.89 3.98
N GLU A 53 -9.45 6.42 5.19
CA GLU A 53 -8.46 6.24 6.23
C GLU A 53 -8.22 4.75 6.46
N PHE A 54 -6.95 4.40 6.69
CA PHE A 54 -6.53 3.05 7.00
C PHE A 54 -5.39 3.07 8.01
N TYR A 55 -5.40 2.12 8.95
CA TYR A 55 -4.37 2.00 9.96
C TYR A 55 -3.54 0.75 9.69
N LEU A 56 -2.26 0.98 9.41
CA LEU A 56 -1.26 -0.06 9.25
C LEU A 56 -0.57 -0.31 10.59
N HIS A 57 -0.51 -1.57 11.00
CA HIS A 57 0.29 -1.99 12.14
C HIS A 57 1.72 -2.25 11.68
N HIS A 58 2.70 -1.67 12.37
CA HIS A 58 4.10 -2.00 12.13
C HIS A 58 4.30 -3.50 12.45
N PRO A 59 4.96 -4.27 11.56
CA PRO A 59 5.28 -5.65 11.86
C PRO A 59 6.20 -5.71 13.08
N HIS A 60 5.80 -6.45 14.13
CA HIS A 60 6.56 -6.52 15.39
C HIS A 60 7.89 -7.31 15.28
N HIS A 61 8.09 -8.09 14.21
CA HIS A 61 9.25 -8.97 14.02
C HIS A 61 9.85 -8.92 12.60
N GLY A 62 9.84 -7.77 11.95
CA GLY A 62 10.46 -7.59 10.63
C GLY A 62 10.01 -6.30 9.94
N SER A 63 10.63 -5.97 8.81
CA SER A 63 10.21 -4.86 7.94
C SER A 63 9.25 -5.33 6.83
N ASP A 64 8.91 -6.60 6.84
CA ASP A 64 8.13 -7.30 5.81
C ASP A 64 6.63 -7.22 6.10
N PHE A 65 5.87 -6.85 5.07
CA PHE A 65 4.43 -6.94 5.08
C PHE A 65 4.01 -8.41 5.07
N GLY A 66 3.41 -8.85 6.17
CA GLY A 66 2.77 -10.16 6.22
C GLY A 66 1.61 -10.25 5.22
N LYS A 67 1.30 -11.48 4.77
CA LYS A 67 0.22 -11.75 3.80
C LYS A 67 -1.13 -11.11 4.20
N GLN A 68 -1.43 -11.05 5.50
CA GLN A 68 -2.64 -10.42 6.01
C GLN A 68 -2.62 -8.91 5.76
N ALA A 69 -1.53 -8.23 6.16
CA ALA A 69 -1.39 -6.79 5.93
C ALA A 69 -1.43 -6.42 4.43
N VAL A 70 -0.94 -7.30 3.55
CA VAL A 70 -1.06 -7.12 2.09
C VAL A 70 -2.51 -7.23 1.61
N LYS A 71 -3.30 -8.15 2.16
CA LYS A 71 -4.73 -8.24 1.86
C LYS A 71 -5.47 -6.99 2.33
N ASP A 72 -5.22 -6.56 3.57
CA ASP A 72 -5.85 -5.37 4.14
C ASP A 72 -5.48 -4.11 3.33
N LEU A 73 -4.22 -3.99 2.92
CA LEU A 73 -3.75 -2.92 2.03
C LEU A 73 -4.41 -2.97 0.65
N ARG A 74 -4.57 -4.16 0.05
CA ARG A 74 -5.28 -4.32 -1.23
C ARG A 74 -6.71 -3.84 -1.12
N GLU A 75 -7.42 -4.26 -0.08
CA GLU A 75 -8.80 -3.84 0.18
C GLU A 75 -8.89 -2.32 0.36
N PHE A 76 -7.96 -1.73 1.11
CA PHE A 76 -7.87 -0.28 1.26
C PHE A 76 -7.68 0.44 -0.09
N LEU A 77 -6.67 0.04 -0.88
CA LEU A 77 -6.39 0.64 -2.19
C LEU A 77 -7.58 0.50 -3.13
N ALA A 78 -8.16 -0.69 -3.23
CA ALA A 78 -9.35 -0.94 -4.04
C ALA A 78 -10.52 -0.05 -3.59
N SER A 79 -10.71 0.09 -2.29
CA SER A 79 -11.73 0.96 -1.72
C SER A 79 -11.45 2.42 -2.12
N ALA A 80 -10.20 2.88 -2.04
CA ALA A 80 -9.77 4.23 -2.43
C ALA A 80 -9.86 4.50 -3.95
N GLY A 81 -10.34 3.52 -4.74
CA GLY A 81 -10.44 3.63 -6.20
C GLY A 81 -9.11 3.41 -6.91
N VAL A 82 -8.10 2.90 -6.20
CA VAL A 82 -6.82 2.54 -6.78
C VAL A 82 -6.85 1.07 -7.19
N SER A 83 -6.58 0.83 -8.46
CA SER A 83 -6.37 -0.51 -9.01
C SER A 83 -5.20 -0.45 -10.00
N PRO A 84 -4.57 -1.59 -10.34
CA PRO A 84 -3.56 -1.63 -11.39
C PRO A 84 -4.02 -0.94 -12.68
N SER A 85 -5.28 -1.16 -13.08
CA SER A 85 -5.87 -0.55 -14.29
C SER A 85 -6.13 0.96 -14.14
N SER A 86 -6.63 1.43 -13.00
CA SER A 86 -6.86 2.86 -12.74
C SER A 86 -5.55 3.66 -12.64
N TYR A 87 -4.47 2.99 -12.25
CA TYR A 87 -3.15 3.58 -12.13
C TYR A 87 -2.50 3.84 -13.51
N GLU A 88 -2.77 2.99 -14.50
CA GLU A 88 -2.31 3.22 -15.88
C GLU A 88 -3.00 4.45 -16.50
N ASP A 89 -4.29 4.65 -16.21
CA ASP A 89 -5.13 5.73 -16.75
C ASP A 89 -4.70 7.13 -16.26
N SER A 90 -4.20 7.23 -15.01
CA SER A 90 -3.74 8.50 -14.42
C SER A 90 -2.42 9.01 -15.00
N THR A 91 -1.83 8.28 -15.96
CA THR A 91 -0.55 8.64 -16.61
C THR A 91 -0.58 8.57 -18.13
N GLY A 92 -1.77 8.49 -18.73
CA GLY A 92 -1.98 8.69 -20.16
C GLY A 92 -2.02 10.16 -20.56
#